data_AF-A0A2V9Q436-F1
#
_entry.id   AF-A0A2V9Q436-F1
#
_cell.length_a   1.000
_cell.length_b   1.000
_cell.length_c   1.000
_cell.angle_alpha   90.00
_cell.angle_beta   90.00
_cell.angle_gamma   90.00
#
_symmetry.space_group_name_H-M   'P 1'
#
loop_
_entity.id
_entity.type
_entity.pdbx_description
1 polymer ?
#
loop_
_entity_poly.entity_id
_entity_poly.type
_entity_poly.pdbx_seq_one_letter_code
_entity_poly.pdbx_strand_id
1 'polypeptide(L)'
;MFPGTLIIRADATAAIGHGHVMRCLALAQAWQDRGGECVFAMAEPIPEMKARLCTEGFEVIPFTVASGSSDDAAQLAELARVRDASWIVVDGYQFRTEYHRALKSAGVRLLVIDDSGHAGSYCS
;
A
#
# COMPACT_ATOMS: atom_id res chain seq x y z
N MET A 1 18.33 2.20 -14.29
CA MET A 1 17.65 1.01 -13.73
C MET A 1 16.21 1.42 -13.52
N PHE A 2 15.30 0.83 -14.28
CA PHE A 2 13.87 1.15 -14.24
C PHE A 2 13.27 0.72 -12.89
N PRO A 3 12.13 1.27 -12.46
CA PRO A 3 11.57 0.93 -11.16
C PRO A 3 11.14 -0.54 -11.14
N GLY A 4 11.48 -1.28 -10.09
CA GLY A 4 10.93 -2.62 -9.87
C GLY A 4 9.47 -2.55 -9.40
N THR A 5 8.97 -3.61 -8.76
CA THR A 5 7.59 -3.65 -8.28
C THR A 5 7.38 -2.70 -7.10
N LEU A 6 6.33 -1.88 -7.18
CA LEU A 6 5.77 -1.08 -6.08
C LEU A 6 4.53 -1.77 -5.53
N ILE A 7 4.46 -1.93 -4.21
CA ILE A 7 3.22 -2.36 -3.55
C ILE A 7 2.62 -1.18 -2.80
N ILE A 8 1.34 -0.94 -3.01
CA ILE A 8 0.58 0.07 -2.28
C ILE A 8 -0.43 -0.63 -1.38
N ARG A 9 -0.31 -0.44 -0.07
CA ARG A 9 -1.28 -0.85 0.94
C ARG A 9 -2.12 0.36 1.32
N ALA A 10 -3.33 0.44 0.76
CA ALA A 10 -4.28 1.50 1.04
C ALA A 10 -5.70 0.93 1.05
N ASP A 11 -6.52 1.36 2.00
CA ASP A 11 -7.91 0.96 2.09
C ASP A 11 -8.83 2.09 1.61
N ALA A 12 -9.88 1.74 0.87
CA ALA A 12 -11.01 2.63 0.61
C ALA A 12 -12.25 1.99 1.22
N THR A 13 -12.84 2.66 2.21
CA THR A 13 -14.18 2.34 2.69
C THR A 13 -15.10 3.52 2.41
N ALA A 14 -16.41 3.25 2.36
CA ALA A 14 -17.41 4.32 2.25
C ALA A 14 -17.30 5.34 3.39
N ALA A 15 -16.77 4.94 4.56
CA ALA A 15 -16.59 5.77 5.74
C ALA A 15 -15.28 6.58 5.74
N ILE A 16 -14.20 6.06 5.14
CA ILE A 16 -12.86 6.67 5.13
C ILE A 16 -12.67 7.61 3.93
N GLY A 17 -13.55 7.53 2.92
CA GLY A 17 -13.51 8.37 1.73
C GLY A 17 -12.47 7.88 0.72
N HIS A 18 -12.60 8.33 -0.52
CA HIS A 18 -11.77 7.87 -1.65
C HIS A 18 -10.39 8.54 -1.70
N GLY A 19 -10.07 9.44 -0.76
CA GLY A 19 -8.90 10.31 -0.79
C GLY A 19 -7.58 9.54 -0.84
N HIS A 20 -7.40 8.56 0.06
CA HIS A 20 -6.20 7.71 0.15
C HIS A 20 -5.94 6.97 -1.18
N VAL A 21 -6.98 6.35 -1.74
CA VAL A 21 -6.81 5.60 -2.98
C VAL A 21 -6.56 6.51 -4.19
N MET A 22 -7.18 7.70 -4.23
CA MET A 22 -6.95 8.63 -5.35
C MET A 22 -5.53 9.19 -5.40
N ARG A 23 -4.93 9.51 -4.25
CA ARG A 23 -3.52 9.93 -4.24
C ARG A 23 -2.58 8.77 -4.54
N CYS A 24 -2.90 7.57 -4.05
CA CYS A 24 -2.14 6.37 -4.32
C CYS A 24 -2.21 6.00 -5.80
N LEU A 25 -3.36 6.21 -6.44
CA LEU A 25 -3.53 6.05 -7.88
C LEU A 25 -2.61 7.00 -8.66
N ALA A 26 -2.55 8.28 -8.29
CA ALA A 26 -1.64 9.23 -8.95
C ALA A 26 -0.17 8.82 -8.78
N LEU A 27 0.23 8.33 -7.60
CA LEU A 27 1.57 7.79 -7.36
C LEU A 27 1.84 6.55 -8.22
N ALA A 28 0.88 5.61 -8.29
CA ALA A 28 0.99 4.40 -9.08
C ALA A 28 1.13 4.69 -10.59
N GLN A 29 0.36 5.64 -11.11
CA GLN A 29 0.47 6.11 -12.50
C GLN A 29 1.85 6.70 -12.77
N ALA A 30 2.35 7.57 -11.89
CA ALA A 30 3.69 8.15 -12.04
C ALA A 30 4.83 7.11 -11.94
N TRP A 31 4.60 6.00 -11.23
CA TRP A 31 5.52 4.85 -11.18
C TRP A 31 5.47 4.03 -12.48
N GLN A 32 4.27 3.78 -12.99
CA GLN A 32 4.03 3.09 -14.26
C GLN A 32 4.59 3.86 -15.46
N ASP A 33 4.45 5.19 -15.49
CA ASP A 33 5.03 6.07 -16.52
C ASP A 33 6.56 5.98 -16.58
N ARG A 34 7.20 5.56 -15.48
CA ARG A 34 8.64 5.31 -15.40
C ARG A 34 9.03 3.88 -15.74
N GLY A 35 8.07 3.05 -16.17
CA GLY A 35 8.26 1.65 -16.54
C GLY A 35 8.23 0.67 -15.37
N GLY A 36 7.72 1.08 -14.20
CA GLY A 36 7.57 0.21 -13.04
C GLY A 36 6.22 -0.50 -12.97
N GLU A 37 6.17 -1.62 -12.26
CA GLU A 37 4.92 -2.32 -11.96
C GLU A 37 4.35 -1.85 -10.61
N CYS A 38 3.03 -1.81 -10.48
CA CYS A 38 2.36 -1.43 -9.24
C CYS A 38 1.21 -2.40 -8.91
N VAL A 39 1.16 -2.83 -7.65
CA VAL A 39 0.14 -3.72 -7.10
C VAL A 39 -0.53 -3.07 -5.90
N PHE A 40 -1.86 -3.09 -5.85
CA PHE A 40 -2.63 -2.60 -4.71
C PHE A 40 -3.03 -3.75 -3.78
N ALA A 41 -2.64 -3.66 -2.51
CA ALA A 41 -3.09 -4.52 -1.43
C ALA A 41 -4.19 -3.79 -0.63
N MET A 42 -5.42 -4.28 -0.72
CA MET A 42 -6.59 -3.59 -0.17
C MET A 42 -7.44 -4.52 0.68
N ALA A 43 -7.85 -4.08 1.86
CA ALA A 43 -8.89 -4.75 2.63
C ALA A 43 -10.23 -4.53 1.93
N GLU A 44 -10.89 -5.64 1.58
CA GLU A 44 -12.24 -5.70 1.00
C GLU A 44 -12.57 -4.51 0.05
N PRO A 45 -11.90 -4.40 -1.11
CA PRO A 45 -12.08 -3.25 -1.98
C PRO A 45 -13.51 -3.20 -2.52
N ILE A 46 -14.15 -2.03 -2.43
CA ILE A 46 -15.44 -1.81 -3.07
C ILE A 46 -15.34 -2.09 -4.60
N PRO A 47 -16.34 -2.74 -5.22
CA PRO A 47 -16.27 -3.19 -6.61
C PRO A 47 -15.90 -2.08 -7.60
N GLU A 48 -16.44 -0.88 -7.42
CA GLU A 48 -16.19 0.28 -8.27
C GLU A 48 -14.73 0.73 -8.21
N MET A 49 -14.14 0.69 -7.01
CA MET A 49 -12.73 1.05 -6.83
C MET A 49 -11.81 0.02 -7.48
N LYS A 50 -12.10 -1.26 -7.26
CA LYS A 50 -11.34 -2.34 -7.90
C LYS A 50 -11.42 -2.22 -9.43
N ALA A 51 -12.62 -2.02 -9.97
CA ALA A 51 -12.81 -1.85 -11.41
C ALA A 51 -12.03 -0.66 -11.96
N ARG A 52 -12.01 0.46 -11.22
CA ARG A 52 -11.22 1.64 -11.59
C ARG A 52 -9.73 1.33 -11.64
N LEU A 53 -9.17 0.74 -10.58
CA LEU A 53 -7.73 0.39 -10.52
C LEU A 53 -7.35 -0.59 -11.65
N CYS A 54 -8.20 -1.59 -11.92
CA CYS A 54 -7.96 -2.53 -13.01
C CYS A 54 -8.05 -1.87 -14.40
N THR A 55 -8.92 -0.88 -14.58
CA THR A 55 -9.00 -0.11 -15.84
C THR A 55 -7.71 0.67 -16.12
N GLU A 56 -7.06 1.14 -15.06
CA GLU A 56 -5.74 1.81 -15.11
C GLU A 56 -4.57 0.82 -15.23
N GLY A 57 -4.85 -0.49 -15.32
CA GLY A 57 -3.85 -1.54 -15.48
C GLY A 57 -3.18 -2.01 -14.19
N PHE A 58 -3.75 -1.68 -13.02
CA PHE A 58 -3.22 -2.14 -11.73
C PHE A 58 -3.90 -3.43 -11.24
N GLU A 59 -3.09 -4.32 -10.69
CA GLU A 59 -3.58 -5.50 -9.97
C GLU A 59 -4.06 -5.11 -8.56
N VAL A 60 -5.18 -5.70 -8.13
CA VAL A 60 -5.73 -5.53 -6.78
C VAL A 60 -5.79 -6.87 -6.07
N ILE A 61 -5.00 -7.00 -5.00
CA ILE A 61 -4.92 -8.16 -4.13
C ILE A 61 -5.75 -7.89 -2.86
N PRO A 62 -6.81 -8.69 -2.61
CA PRO A 62 -7.62 -8.52 -1.41
C PRO A 62 -6.89 -9.02 -0.17
N PHE A 63 -6.96 -8.23 0.90
CA PHE A 63 -6.55 -8.61 2.26
C PHE A 63 -7.80 -8.88 3.09
N THR A 64 -7.84 -10.03 3.76
CA THR A 64 -8.99 -10.46 4.58
C THR A 64 -8.70 -10.38 6.08
N VAL A 65 -7.48 -10.01 6.45
CA VAL A 65 -7.04 -9.77 7.82
C VAL A 65 -7.33 -8.33 8.24
N ALA A 66 -7.40 -8.08 9.55
CA ALA A 66 -7.69 -6.75 10.08
C ALA A 66 -6.60 -5.74 9.67
N SER A 67 -6.99 -4.63 9.06
CA SER A 67 -6.05 -3.61 8.58
C SER A 67 -5.17 -3.06 9.71
N GLY A 68 -3.86 -2.98 9.48
CA GLY A 68 -2.89 -2.49 10.47
C GLY A 68 -2.53 -3.50 11.57
N SER A 69 -3.06 -4.72 11.54
CA SER A 69 -2.67 -5.80 12.46
C SER A 69 -1.28 -6.36 12.14
N SER A 70 -0.75 -7.19 13.06
CA SER A 70 0.48 -7.96 12.81
C SER A 70 0.35 -8.91 11.63
N ASP A 71 -0.84 -9.48 11.43
CA ASP A 71 -1.11 -10.43 10.35
C ASP A 71 -1.16 -9.71 9.00
N ASP A 72 -1.72 -8.49 8.96
CA ASP A 72 -1.64 -7.59 7.79
C ASP A 72 -0.17 -7.29 7.44
N ALA A 73 0.65 -6.89 8.42
CA ALA A 73 2.06 -6.60 8.18
C ALA A 73 2.82 -7.83 7.67
N ALA A 74 2.58 -9.00 8.24
CA ALA A 74 3.20 -10.26 7.82
C ALA A 74 2.79 -10.65 6.40
N GLN A 75 1.50 -10.53 6.07
CA GLN A 75 0.98 -10.81 4.74
C GLN A 75 1.54 -9.83 3.69
N LEU A 76 1.67 -8.55 4.03
CA LEU A 76 2.22 -7.53 3.15
C LEU A 76 3.73 -7.73 2.92
N ALA A 77 4.48 -8.08 3.97
CA ALA A 77 5.90 -8.42 3.86
C ALA A 77 6.13 -9.65 2.97
N GLU A 78 5.31 -10.69 3.13
CA GLU A 78 5.39 -11.88 2.28
C GLU A 78 5.04 -11.55 0.82
N LEU A 79 4.00 -10.75 0.58
CA LEU A 79 3.66 -10.29 -0.77
C LEU A 79 4.83 -9.54 -1.41
N ALA A 80 5.50 -8.66 -0.66
CA ALA A 80 6.67 -7.94 -1.13
C ALA A 80 7.84 -8.87 -1.47
N ARG A 81 8.07 -9.90 -0.67
CA ARG A 81 9.09 -10.91 -0.94
C ARG A 81 8.77 -11.72 -2.20
N VAL A 82 7.52 -12.15 -2.37
CA VAL A 82 7.08 -12.92 -3.56
C VAL A 82 7.17 -12.10 -4.83
N ARG A 83 6.89 -10.79 -4.75
CA ARG A 83 6.91 -9.87 -5.89
C ARG A 83 8.24 -9.18 -6.15
N ASP A 84 9.28 -9.53 -5.38
CA ASP A 84 10.58 -8.84 -5.39
C ASP A 84 10.42 -7.31 -5.34
N ALA A 85 9.55 -6.85 -4.43
CA ALA A 85 9.11 -5.46 -4.40
C ALA A 85 10.25 -4.53 -3.96
N SER A 86 10.47 -3.50 -4.77
CA SER A 86 11.45 -2.46 -4.49
C SER A 86 10.99 -1.52 -3.38
N TRP A 87 9.69 -1.30 -3.26
CA TRP A 87 9.08 -0.40 -2.30
C TRP A 87 7.68 -0.87 -1.87
N ILE A 88 7.36 -0.55 -0.61
CA ILE A 88 6.00 -0.57 -0.09
C ILE A 88 5.59 0.87 0.23
N VAL A 89 4.37 1.25 -0.14
CA VAL A 89 3.69 2.47 0.29
C VAL A 89 2.54 2.06 1.19
N VAL A 90 2.43 2.67 2.37
CA VAL A 90 1.26 2.52 3.24
C VAL A 90 0.55 3.86 3.36
N ASP A 91 -0.77 3.86 3.21
CA ASP A 91 -1.62 5.05 3.29
C ASP A 91 -2.89 4.74 4.07
N GLY A 92 -2.95 5.21 5.32
CA GLY A 92 -4.06 4.95 6.24
C GLY A 92 -3.70 5.09 7.72
N TYR A 93 -4.64 5.58 8.52
CA TYR A 93 -4.44 5.88 9.94
C TYR A 93 -4.17 4.66 10.84
N GLN A 94 -4.52 3.48 10.37
CA GLN A 94 -4.30 2.21 11.05
C GLN A 94 -2.84 1.72 11.00
N PHE A 95 -2.03 2.24 10.07
CA PHE A 95 -0.64 1.83 9.91
C PHE A 95 0.26 2.64 10.86
N ARG A 96 0.41 2.14 12.09
CA ARG A 96 1.15 2.81 13.17
C ARG A 96 2.58 2.30 13.30
N THR A 97 3.32 2.84 14.26
CA THR A 97 4.75 2.57 14.50
C THR A 97 5.10 1.07 14.53
N GLU A 98 4.30 0.24 15.19
CA GLU A 98 4.51 -1.20 15.28
C GLU A 98 4.41 -1.88 13.91
N TYR A 99 3.45 -1.44 13.09
CA TYR A 99 3.27 -1.91 11.72
C TYR A 99 4.47 -1.52 10.84
N HIS A 100 4.94 -0.27 10.94
CA HIS A 100 6.13 0.19 10.22
C HIS A 100 7.38 -0.60 10.61
N ARG A 101 7.56 -0.87 11.91
CA ARG A 101 8.71 -1.66 12.41
C ARG A 101 8.69 -3.08 11.88
N ALA A 102 7.51 -3.72 11.83
CA ALA A 102 7.35 -5.06 11.28
C ALA A 102 7.78 -5.12 9.81
N LEU A 103 7.31 -4.18 8.98
CA LEU A 103 7.71 -4.10 7.57
C LEU A 103 9.21 -3.82 7.40
N LYS A 104 9.78 -2.86 8.13
CA LYS A 104 11.22 -2.57 8.04
C LYS A 104 12.09 -3.77 8.43
N SER A 105 11.66 -4.54 9.43
CA SER A 105 12.39 -5.74 9.87
C SER A 105 12.41 -6.84 8.80
N ALA A 106 11.47 -6.82 7.85
CA ALA A 106 11.45 -7.70 6.69
C ALA A 106 12.36 -7.24 5.53
N GLY A 107 13.09 -6.13 5.68
CA GLY A 107 14.07 -5.65 4.70
C GLY A 107 13.51 -4.83 3.54
N VAL A 108 12.23 -4.44 3.61
CA VAL A 108 11.55 -3.66 2.56
C VAL A 108 11.73 -2.15 2.77
N ARG A 109 11.89 -1.43 1.65
CA ARG A 109 11.88 0.04 1.65
C ARG A 109 10.44 0.51 1.83
N LEU A 110 10.19 1.31 2.86
CA LEU A 110 8.85 1.74 3.24
C LEU A 110 8.69 3.25 3.04
N LEU A 111 7.64 3.64 2.33
CA LEU A 111 7.11 5.00 2.27
C LEU A 111 5.78 5.03 3.03
N VAL A 112 5.58 6.04 3.88
CA VAL A 112 4.34 6.24 4.65
C VAL A 112 3.73 7.56 4.21
N ILE A 113 2.44 7.53 3.86
CA ILE A 113 1.65 8.73 3.63
C ILE A 113 0.84 9.01 4.90
N ASP A 114 1.20 10.06 5.64
CA ASP A 114 0.48 10.52 6.82
C ASP A 114 -0.11 11.92 6.55
N ASP A 115 -1.43 11.99 6.45
CA ASP A 115 -2.18 13.23 6.24
C ASP A 115 -2.46 13.99 7.54
N SER A 116 -2.32 13.34 8.70
CA SER A 116 -2.77 13.88 10.00
C SER A 116 -1.63 14.21 10.96
N GLY A 117 -0.38 13.94 10.59
CA GLY A 117 0.79 14.13 11.46
C GLY A 117 0.70 13.33 12.77
N HIS A 118 -0.09 12.26 12.79
CA HIS A 118 -0.37 11.45 13.99
C HIS A 118 0.55 10.22 14.11
N ALA A 119 1.45 9.99 13.14
CA ALA A 119 2.57 9.08 13.33
C ALA A 119 3.53 9.67 14.37
N GLY A 120 3.27 9.45 15.66
CA GLY A 120 4.03 10.00 16.77
C GLY A 120 5.54 9.75 16.71
N SER A 121 6.00 8.79 15.88
CA SER A 121 7.40 8.64 15.49
C SER A 121 7.50 8.06 14.08
N TYR A 122 8.12 8.79 13.15
CA TYR A 122 8.58 8.23 11.88
C TYR A 122 9.88 7.45 12.15
N CYS A 123 9.87 6.14 11.94
CA CYS A 123 11.12 5.39 11.97
C CYS A 123 11.93 5.74 10.72
N SER A 124 13.07 6.40 10.90
CA SER A 124 14.15 6.53 9.91
C SER A 124 14.81 5.18 9.62
#